data_AF-A0A8T3SXR4-F1
#
_entry.id   AF-A0A8T3SXR4-F1
#
_cell.length_a   1.000
_cell.length_b   1.000
_cell.length_c   1.000
_cell.angle_alpha   90.00
_cell.angle_beta   90.00
_cell.angle_gamma   90.00
#
_symmetry.space_group_name_H-M   'P 1'
#
loop_
_entity.id
_entity.type
_entity.pdbx_description
1 polymer ?
#
loop_
_entity_poly.entity_id
_entity_poly.type
_entity_poly.pdbx_seq_one_letter_code
_entity_poly.pdbx_strand_id
1 'polypeptide(L)'
;MNEAVWHATRWWPWAQLMRPANVVTALADVLAGFAASGAAMSLFASSDPSAITALMWLLIATAALYAGGVVFNDVFDAELDAIERPERPIPSGQVSRRAAASFGTLLLIGGVLSAWRVSPFCAALAAAVALTAITYDVYGKHHEWLGPLNMGACRGLNLILGMSAIPAAVTHIWFLALIPIVYIAAITLISRGEVHGGTRAVGVAALGLMGTLVAGILLLGLTDGFTLTAAAPFLLLFAWYVV
;
A
#
# COMPACT_ATOMS: atom_id res chain seq x y z
N MET A 1 -15.50 -27.68 29.19
CA MET A 1 -16.06 -26.57 28.38
C MET A 1 -15.08 -26.36 27.23
N ASN A 2 -15.54 -26.57 25.99
CA ASN A 2 -14.77 -27.07 24.83
C ASN A 2 -13.68 -26.15 24.28
N GLU A 3 -12.43 -26.61 24.23
CA GLU A 3 -11.31 -26.02 23.46
C GLU A 3 -11.30 -26.46 21.97
N ALA A 4 -12.36 -27.11 21.49
CA ALA A 4 -12.44 -27.69 20.15
C ALA A 4 -13.23 -26.82 19.14
N VAL A 5 -13.12 -25.47 19.22
CA VAL A 5 -14.03 -24.57 18.48
C VAL A 5 -13.52 -24.13 17.11
N TRP A 6 -12.24 -24.35 16.73
CA TRP A 6 -11.80 -23.95 15.38
C TRP A 6 -10.87 -24.98 14.74
N HIS A 7 -11.45 -26.03 14.17
CA HIS A 7 -10.87 -26.59 12.95
C HIS A 7 -10.96 -25.48 11.89
N ALA A 8 -9.96 -24.60 11.86
CA ALA A 8 -9.78 -23.64 10.79
C ALA A 8 -9.94 -24.38 9.47
N THR A 9 -10.98 -24.04 8.72
CA THR A 9 -11.24 -24.57 7.39
C THR A 9 -9.94 -24.49 6.56
N ARG A 10 -9.72 -25.43 5.63
CA ARG A 10 -8.49 -25.48 4.80
C ARG A 10 -8.08 -24.14 4.15
N TRP A 11 -9.02 -23.20 4.01
CA TRP A 11 -8.80 -21.88 3.43
C TRP A 11 -8.41 -20.77 4.44
N TRP A 12 -8.72 -20.93 5.73
CA TRP A 12 -8.51 -19.87 6.73
C TRP A 12 -7.04 -19.48 6.92
N PRO A 13 -6.07 -20.42 6.99
CA PRO A 13 -4.65 -20.05 7.07
C PRO A 13 -4.19 -19.19 5.87
N TRP A 14 -4.75 -19.43 4.68
CA TRP A 14 -4.47 -18.63 3.49
C TRP A 14 -5.05 -17.23 3.59
N ALA A 15 -6.27 -17.09 4.11
CA ALA A 15 -6.88 -15.79 4.35
C ALA A 15 -6.08 -14.99 5.41
N GLN A 16 -5.56 -15.65 6.44
CA GLN A 16 -4.68 -15.01 7.43
C GLN A 16 -3.42 -14.45 6.78
N LEU A 17 -2.75 -15.20 5.89
CA LEU A 17 -1.57 -14.73 5.17
C LEU A 17 -1.85 -13.49 4.30
N MET A 18 -3.04 -13.38 3.72
CA MET A 18 -3.40 -12.23 2.86
C MET A 18 -3.72 -10.95 3.65
N ARG A 19 -3.94 -11.04 4.97
CA ARG A 19 -4.33 -9.91 5.86
C ARG A 19 -5.44 -9.03 5.24
N PRO A 20 -6.64 -9.57 4.95
CA PRO A 20 -7.68 -8.92 4.16
C PRO A 20 -8.14 -7.56 4.72
N ALA A 21 -8.10 -7.39 6.05
CA ALA A 21 -8.43 -6.11 6.68
C ALA A 21 -7.54 -4.96 6.17
N ASN A 22 -6.26 -5.24 5.88
CA ASN A 22 -5.33 -4.22 5.43
C ASN A 22 -5.39 -3.97 3.92
N VAL A 23 -5.97 -4.88 3.13
CA VAL A 23 -6.17 -4.70 1.68
C VAL A 23 -6.98 -3.43 1.39
N VAL A 24 -7.92 -3.08 2.26
CA VAL A 24 -8.73 -1.84 2.15
C VAL A 24 -7.85 -0.60 2.05
N THR A 25 -6.72 -0.58 2.74
CA THR A 25 -5.79 0.55 2.66
C THR A 25 -5.15 0.63 1.27
N ALA A 26 -4.82 -0.48 0.62
CA ALA A 26 -4.27 -0.51 -0.74
C ALA A 26 -5.30 -0.10 -1.79
N LEU A 27 -6.57 -0.50 -1.60
CA LEU A 27 -7.68 -0.02 -2.43
C LEU A 27 -7.83 1.50 -2.32
N ALA A 28 -7.67 2.07 -1.13
CA ALA A 28 -7.77 3.51 -0.92
C ALA A 28 -6.74 4.32 -1.72
N ASP A 29 -5.50 3.84 -1.87
CA ASP A 29 -4.50 4.54 -2.70
C ASP A 29 -4.92 4.59 -4.18
N VAL A 30 -5.37 3.46 -4.72
CA VAL A 30 -5.81 3.37 -6.12
C VAL A 30 -7.04 4.24 -6.33
N LEU A 31 -8.01 4.21 -5.41
CA LEU A 31 -9.19 5.08 -5.47
C LEU A 31 -8.81 6.56 -5.43
N ALA A 32 -7.89 6.94 -4.54
CA ALA A 32 -7.39 8.31 -4.44
C ALA A 32 -6.69 8.74 -5.73
N GLY A 33 -5.82 7.89 -6.30
CA GLY A 33 -5.15 8.16 -7.57
C GLY A 33 -6.12 8.26 -8.75
N PHE A 34 -7.10 7.37 -8.82
CA PHE A 34 -8.13 7.36 -9.86
C PHE A 34 -9.03 8.60 -9.78
N ALA A 35 -9.34 9.07 -8.58
CA ALA A 35 -10.07 10.32 -8.38
C ALA A 35 -9.20 11.53 -8.77
N ALA A 36 -7.95 11.57 -8.31
CA ALA A 36 -7.03 12.66 -8.56
C ALA A 36 -6.69 12.84 -10.06
N SER A 37 -6.68 11.77 -10.85
CA SER A 37 -6.48 11.85 -12.30
C SER A 37 -7.67 12.44 -13.06
N GLY A 38 -8.83 12.60 -12.39
CA GLY A 38 -10.10 12.99 -13.02
C GLY A 38 -10.89 11.82 -13.60
N ALA A 39 -10.36 10.59 -13.57
CA ALA A 39 -11.03 9.41 -14.13
C ALA A 39 -12.37 9.11 -13.44
N ALA A 40 -12.52 9.50 -12.17
CA ALA A 40 -13.78 9.41 -11.45
C ALA A 40 -14.91 10.24 -12.08
N MET A 41 -14.60 11.35 -12.75
CA MET A 41 -15.63 12.17 -13.42
C MET A 41 -16.28 11.39 -14.58
N SER A 42 -15.50 10.58 -15.29
CA SER A 42 -15.99 9.74 -16.38
C SER A 42 -17.01 8.69 -15.92
N LEU A 43 -16.98 8.29 -14.63
CA LEU A 43 -17.95 7.36 -14.06
C LEU A 43 -19.37 7.95 -13.99
N PHE A 44 -19.48 9.28 -13.87
CA PHE A 44 -20.76 9.97 -13.71
C PHE A 44 -21.17 10.76 -14.96
N ALA A 45 -20.20 11.22 -15.75
CA ALA A 45 -20.43 12.07 -16.91
C ALA A 45 -20.60 11.30 -18.23
N SER A 46 -20.14 10.05 -18.29
CA SER A 46 -20.18 9.24 -19.51
C SER A 46 -20.92 7.92 -19.28
N SER A 47 -21.67 7.47 -20.28
CA SER A 47 -22.28 6.13 -20.29
C SER A 47 -21.29 5.05 -20.72
N ASP A 48 -20.02 5.39 -20.94
CA ASP A 48 -18.99 4.44 -21.38
C ASP A 48 -18.53 3.58 -20.19
N PRO A 49 -18.69 2.24 -20.25
CA PRO A 49 -18.26 1.34 -19.19
C PRO A 49 -16.73 1.19 -19.09
N SER A 50 -15.93 1.83 -19.97
CA SER A 50 -14.48 1.74 -19.93
C SER A 50 -13.88 2.20 -18.60
N ALA A 51 -14.38 3.29 -18.03
CA ALA A 51 -13.87 3.86 -16.78
C ALA A 51 -14.12 2.94 -15.58
N ILE A 52 -15.33 2.38 -15.45
CA ILE A 52 -15.64 1.43 -14.37
C ILE A 52 -14.89 0.13 -14.55
N THR A 53 -14.73 -0.34 -15.80
CA THR A 53 -13.96 -1.55 -16.10
C THR A 53 -12.49 -1.37 -15.73
N ALA A 54 -11.89 -0.22 -16.09
CA ALA A 54 -10.54 0.12 -15.71
C ALA A 54 -10.36 0.17 -14.18
N LEU A 55 -11.27 0.84 -13.47
CA LEU A 55 -11.24 0.90 -12.02
C LEU A 55 -11.29 -0.50 -11.39
N MET A 56 -12.21 -1.36 -11.83
CA MET A 56 -12.33 -2.72 -11.30
C MET A 56 -11.04 -3.54 -11.50
N TRP A 57 -10.41 -3.45 -12.67
CA TRP A 57 -9.13 -4.12 -12.92
C TRP A 57 -7.99 -3.57 -12.07
N LEU A 58 -7.94 -2.26 -11.83
CA LEU A 58 -6.94 -1.65 -10.93
C LEU A 58 -7.16 -2.04 -9.46
N LEU A 59 -8.42 -2.15 -9.02
CA LEU A 59 -8.76 -2.61 -7.66
C LEU A 59 -8.39 -4.08 -7.46
N ILE A 60 -8.67 -4.94 -8.44
CA ILE A 60 -8.21 -6.34 -8.43
C ILE A 60 -6.68 -6.39 -8.41
N ALA A 61 -6.02 -5.55 -9.23
CA ALA A 61 -4.57 -5.48 -9.30
C ALA A 61 -3.95 -5.15 -7.95
N THR A 62 -4.36 -4.06 -7.31
CA THR A 62 -3.79 -3.66 -6.01
C THR A 62 -4.12 -4.63 -4.89
N ALA A 63 -5.33 -5.23 -4.88
CA ALA A 63 -5.68 -6.24 -3.89
C ALA A 63 -4.76 -7.47 -3.99
N ALA A 64 -4.50 -7.95 -5.21
CA ALA A 64 -3.61 -9.07 -5.45
C ALA A 64 -2.13 -8.72 -5.16
N LEU A 65 -1.68 -7.53 -5.56
CA LEU A 65 -0.32 -7.05 -5.26
C LEU A 65 -0.07 -6.94 -3.76
N TYR A 66 -1.00 -6.34 -3.02
CA TYR A 66 -0.90 -6.19 -1.57
C TYR A 66 -0.89 -7.56 -0.87
N ALA A 67 -1.85 -8.42 -1.21
CA ALA A 67 -1.91 -9.76 -0.64
C ALA A 67 -0.65 -10.57 -0.96
N GLY A 68 -0.13 -10.49 -2.18
CA GLY A 68 1.10 -11.15 -2.59
C GLY A 68 2.32 -10.65 -1.81
N GLY A 69 2.48 -9.33 -1.67
CA GLY A 69 3.56 -8.73 -0.88
C GLY A 69 3.52 -9.14 0.58
N VAL A 70 2.34 -9.12 1.21
CA VAL A 70 2.19 -9.55 2.61
C VAL A 70 2.45 -11.05 2.80
N VAL A 71 2.03 -11.89 1.86
CA VAL A 71 2.38 -13.32 1.88
C VAL A 71 3.90 -13.51 1.81
N PHE A 72 4.58 -12.73 0.96
CA PHE A 72 6.05 -12.78 0.87
C PHE A 72 6.73 -12.29 2.14
N ASN A 73 6.20 -11.25 2.78
CA ASN A 73 6.66 -10.80 4.09
C ASN A 73 6.72 -11.97 5.08
N ASP A 74 5.63 -12.73 5.23
CA ASP A 74 5.57 -13.92 6.10
C ASP A 74 6.52 -15.05 5.63
N VAL A 75 6.75 -15.20 4.33
CA VAL A 75 7.69 -16.20 3.78
C VAL A 75 9.15 -15.87 4.12
N PHE A 76 9.50 -14.58 4.10
CA PHE A 76 10.85 -14.11 4.47
C PHE A 76 11.03 -14.08 5.98
N ASP A 77 9.98 -13.79 6.75
CA ASP A 77 10.01 -13.75 8.21
C ASP A 77 9.75 -15.09 8.89
N ALA A 78 9.54 -16.18 8.15
CA ALA A 78 9.17 -17.49 8.70
C ALA A 78 10.08 -18.00 9.84
N GLU A 79 11.39 -17.74 9.79
CA GLU A 79 12.34 -18.15 10.84
C GLU A 79 12.25 -17.26 12.09
N LEU A 80 12.08 -15.95 11.90
CA LEU A 80 11.87 -14.99 12.98
C LEU A 80 10.51 -15.21 13.65
N ASP A 81 9.47 -15.38 12.84
CA ASP A 81 8.11 -15.67 13.29
C ASP A 81 8.02 -17.00 14.06
N ALA A 82 8.88 -17.98 13.76
CA ALA A 82 8.93 -19.21 14.55
C ALA A 82 9.35 -18.99 16.01
N ILE A 83 10.08 -17.90 16.29
CA ILE A 83 10.53 -17.52 17.63
C ILE A 83 9.52 -16.56 18.25
N GLU A 84 9.11 -15.51 17.52
CA GLU A 84 8.29 -14.43 18.07
C GLU A 84 6.79 -14.73 18.07
N ARG A 85 6.30 -15.47 17.07
CA ARG A 85 4.87 -15.68 16.76
C ARG A 85 4.61 -17.08 16.19
N PRO A 86 4.91 -18.14 16.97
CA PRO A 86 4.85 -19.52 16.49
C PRO A 86 3.46 -19.97 16.03
N GLU A 87 2.41 -19.25 16.44
CA GLU A 87 1.02 -19.47 16.02
C GLU A 87 0.73 -19.10 14.56
N ARG A 88 1.62 -18.36 13.88
CA ARG A 88 1.41 -17.94 12.48
C ARG A 88 1.31 -19.14 11.52
N PRO A 89 0.62 -19.00 10.37
CA PRO A 89 0.37 -20.12 9.44
C PRO A 89 1.61 -20.87 8.95
N ILE A 90 2.72 -20.16 8.69
CA ILE A 90 3.95 -20.78 8.17
C ILE A 90 4.73 -21.50 9.29
N PRO A 91 5.08 -20.86 10.42
CA PRO A 91 5.79 -21.55 11.51
C PRO A 91 5.02 -22.70 12.15
N SER A 92 3.70 -22.56 12.30
CA SER A 92 2.84 -23.62 12.86
C SER A 92 2.64 -24.82 11.92
N GLY A 93 3.16 -24.75 10.69
CA GLY A 93 3.04 -25.82 9.70
C GLY A 93 1.68 -25.93 9.02
N GLN A 94 0.73 -25.01 9.29
CA GLN A 94 -0.57 -24.97 8.62
C GLN A 94 -0.44 -24.72 7.12
N VAL A 95 0.56 -23.93 6.71
CA VAL A 95 0.92 -23.69 5.30
C VAL A 95 2.43 -23.85 5.14
N SER A 96 2.88 -24.70 4.22
CA SER A 96 4.32 -24.82 3.96
C SER A 96 4.89 -23.54 3.35
N ARG A 97 6.12 -23.18 3.73
CA ARG A 97 6.84 -22.00 3.19
C ARG A 97 6.88 -21.97 1.66
N ARG A 98 7.08 -23.14 1.01
CA ARG A 98 7.06 -23.27 -0.45
C ARG A 98 5.68 -22.98 -1.05
N ALA A 99 4.62 -23.49 -0.43
CA ALA A 99 3.26 -23.26 -0.90
C ALA A 99 2.86 -21.78 -0.75
N ALA A 100 3.24 -21.15 0.37
CA ALA A 100 3.06 -19.71 0.57
C ALA A 100 3.83 -18.88 -0.48
N ALA A 101 5.09 -19.22 -0.77
CA ALA A 101 5.88 -18.53 -1.81
C ALA A 101 5.26 -18.65 -3.20
N SER A 102 4.79 -19.85 -3.59
CA SER A 102 4.08 -20.06 -4.85
C SER A 102 2.78 -19.24 -4.91
N PHE A 103 2.01 -19.23 -3.83
CA PHE A 103 0.77 -18.45 -3.75
C PHE A 103 1.01 -16.94 -3.84
N GLY A 104 1.98 -16.41 -3.10
CA GLY A 104 2.39 -15.01 -3.18
C GLY A 104 2.84 -14.63 -4.60
N THR A 105 3.60 -15.50 -5.26
CA THR A 105 4.02 -15.29 -6.66
C THR A 105 2.83 -15.22 -7.61
N LEU A 106 1.87 -16.14 -7.48
CA LEU A 106 0.65 -16.14 -8.29
C LEU A 106 -0.19 -14.88 -8.06
N LEU A 107 -0.27 -14.39 -6.83
CA LEU A 107 -0.95 -13.14 -6.49
C LEU A 107 -0.26 -11.93 -7.14
N LEU A 108 1.07 -11.82 -7.04
CA LEU A 108 1.81 -10.73 -7.68
C LEU A 108 1.66 -10.75 -9.21
N ILE A 109 1.81 -11.91 -9.84
CA ILE A 109 1.59 -12.08 -11.29
C ILE A 109 0.15 -11.73 -11.66
N GLY A 110 -0.83 -12.24 -10.91
CA GLY A 110 -2.25 -11.95 -11.11
C GLY A 110 -2.55 -10.46 -11.00
N GLY A 111 -1.89 -9.75 -10.09
CA GLY A 111 -1.99 -8.30 -9.96
C GLY A 111 -1.47 -7.56 -11.19
N VAL A 112 -0.28 -7.93 -11.68
CA VAL A 112 0.31 -7.35 -12.91
C VAL A 112 -0.55 -7.64 -14.14
N LEU A 113 -1.04 -8.88 -14.28
CA LEU A 113 -1.92 -9.27 -15.39
C LEU A 113 -3.27 -8.55 -15.33
N SER A 114 -3.79 -8.28 -14.14
CA SER A 114 -5.01 -7.47 -13.96
C SER A 114 -4.79 -6.04 -14.44
N ALA A 115 -3.68 -5.41 -14.05
CA ALA A 115 -3.32 -4.07 -14.52
C ALA A 115 -3.09 -4.03 -16.04
N TRP A 116 -2.56 -5.10 -16.64
CA TRP A 116 -2.40 -5.24 -18.09
C TRP A 116 -3.73 -5.16 -18.85
N ARG A 117 -4.85 -5.58 -18.23
CA ARG A 117 -6.19 -5.45 -18.83
C ARG A 117 -6.61 -3.98 -19.02
N VAL A 118 -5.97 -3.05 -18.33
CA VAL A 118 -6.17 -1.61 -18.51
C VAL A 118 -5.20 -1.05 -19.55
N SER A 119 -3.89 -1.22 -19.33
CA SER A 119 -2.86 -0.87 -20.30
C SER A 119 -1.49 -1.48 -19.97
N PRO A 120 -0.56 -1.56 -20.93
CA PRO A 120 0.83 -1.95 -20.66
C PRO A 120 1.54 -1.02 -19.66
N PHE A 121 1.18 0.26 -19.63
CA PHE A 121 1.72 1.23 -18.68
C PHE A 121 1.26 0.92 -17.24
N CYS A 122 -0.02 0.59 -17.05
CA CYS A 122 -0.54 0.13 -15.76
C CYS A 122 0.17 -1.15 -15.29
N ALA A 123 0.43 -2.09 -16.21
CA ALA A 123 1.18 -3.31 -15.89
C ALA A 123 2.62 -3.03 -15.46
N ALA A 124 3.31 -2.08 -16.11
CA ALA A 124 4.65 -1.68 -15.70
C ALA A 124 4.66 -1.06 -14.29
N LEU A 125 3.67 -0.23 -13.95
CA LEU A 125 3.50 0.32 -12.61
C LEU A 125 3.18 -0.76 -11.58
N ALA A 126 2.28 -1.70 -11.89
CA ALA A 126 1.98 -2.85 -11.05
C ALA A 126 3.23 -3.73 -10.80
N ALA A 127 4.06 -3.94 -11.83
CA ALA A 127 5.32 -4.65 -11.68
C ALA A 127 6.32 -3.89 -10.81
N ALA A 128 6.36 -2.55 -10.90
CA ALA A 128 7.16 -1.73 -10.00
C ALA A 128 6.67 -1.81 -8.54
N VAL A 129 5.35 -1.84 -8.30
CA VAL A 129 4.77 -2.09 -6.96
C VAL A 129 5.19 -3.47 -6.44
N ALA A 130 5.08 -4.52 -7.26
CA ALA A 130 5.50 -5.87 -6.87
C ALA A 130 7.00 -5.92 -6.54
N LEU A 131 7.84 -5.30 -7.37
CA LEU A 131 9.30 -5.28 -7.16
C LEU A 131 9.68 -4.51 -5.89
N THR A 132 9.05 -3.37 -5.63
CA THR A 132 9.32 -2.57 -4.43
C THR A 132 8.89 -3.31 -3.16
N ALA A 133 7.74 -4.01 -3.18
CA ALA A 133 7.29 -4.87 -2.09
C ALA A 133 8.30 -5.99 -1.79
N ILE A 134 8.75 -6.73 -2.81
CA ILE A 134 9.78 -7.77 -2.63
C ILE A 134 11.11 -7.17 -2.15
N THR A 135 11.52 -6.03 -2.70
CA THR A 135 12.74 -5.33 -2.27
C THR A 135 12.65 -4.92 -0.80
N TYR A 136 11.46 -4.54 -0.33
CA TYR A 136 11.22 -4.22 1.08
C TYR A 136 11.39 -5.47 1.94
N ASP A 137 10.77 -6.58 1.55
CA ASP A 137 10.80 -7.81 2.34
C ASP A 137 12.19 -8.45 2.42
N VAL A 138 12.99 -8.33 1.36
CA VAL A 138 14.35 -8.90 1.29
C VAL A 138 15.38 -7.98 1.95
N TYR A 139 15.36 -6.68 1.65
CA TYR A 139 16.42 -5.75 2.05
C TYR A 139 15.91 -4.61 2.91
N GLY A 140 14.84 -3.95 2.46
CA GLY A 140 14.40 -2.67 3.02
C GLY A 140 14.06 -2.75 4.50
N LYS A 141 13.39 -3.81 4.94
CA LYS A 141 12.91 -3.93 6.32
C LYS A 141 14.02 -3.93 7.37
N HIS A 142 15.24 -4.30 7.02
CA HIS A 142 16.39 -4.32 7.94
C HIS A 142 17.13 -2.97 8.04
N HIS A 143 16.79 -1.99 7.20
CA HIS A 143 17.40 -0.67 7.22
C HIS A 143 16.52 0.36 7.92
N GLU A 144 17.12 1.15 8.81
CA GLU A 144 16.42 2.13 9.66
C GLU A 144 15.72 3.22 8.83
N TRP A 145 16.38 3.71 7.77
CA TRP A 145 15.86 4.79 6.91
C TRP A 145 15.28 4.29 5.58
N LEU A 146 15.95 3.34 4.93
CA LEU A 146 15.52 2.83 3.62
C LEU A 146 14.25 1.96 3.71
N GLY A 147 14.01 1.30 4.85
CA GLY A 147 12.79 0.53 5.08
C GLY A 147 11.53 1.39 5.04
N PRO A 148 11.41 2.42 5.89
CA PRO A 148 10.31 3.37 5.87
C PRO A 148 10.09 4.02 4.49
N LEU A 149 11.17 4.43 3.80
CA LEU A 149 11.08 5.02 2.47
C LEU A 149 10.57 4.02 1.42
N ASN A 150 11.04 2.78 1.44
CA ASN A 150 10.59 1.76 0.50
C ASN A 150 9.12 1.37 0.76
N MET A 151 8.70 1.29 2.03
CA MET A 151 7.29 1.09 2.38
C MET A 151 6.42 2.26 1.87
N GLY A 152 6.90 3.49 2.01
CA GLY A 152 6.28 4.66 1.40
C GLY A 152 6.23 4.59 -0.13
N ALA A 153 7.30 4.15 -0.78
CA ALA A 153 7.38 3.98 -2.23
C ALA A 153 6.34 2.98 -2.75
N CYS A 154 6.11 1.88 -2.03
CA CYS A 154 5.04 0.92 -2.36
C CYS A 154 3.67 1.63 -2.43
N ARG A 155 3.39 2.50 -1.45
CA ARG A 155 2.12 3.26 -1.35
C ARG A 155 2.02 4.36 -2.39
N GLY A 156 3.10 5.10 -2.64
CA GLY A 156 3.17 6.11 -3.69
C GLY A 156 2.97 5.52 -5.09
N LEU A 157 3.65 4.41 -5.41
CA LEU A 157 3.47 3.70 -6.67
C LEU A 157 2.04 3.17 -6.83
N ASN A 158 1.43 2.69 -5.74
CA ASN A 158 0.05 2.22 -5.76
C ASN A 158 -0.96 3.36 -6.03
N LEU A 159 -0.69 4.56 -5.52
CA LEU A 159 -1.45 5.77 -5.86
C LEU A 159 -1.25 6.16 -7.34
N ILE A 160 -0.01 6.09 -7.86
CA ILE A 160 0.25 6.33 -9.30
C ILE A 160 -0.45 5.28 -10.17
N LEU A 161 -0.53 4.02 -9.72
CA LEU A 161 -1.28 2.97 -10.40
C LEU A 161 -2.76 3.35 -10.54
N GLY A 162 -3.37 3.98 -9.53
CA GLY A 162 -4.71 4.57 -9.65
C GLY A 162 -4.79 5.70 -10.68
N MET A 163 -3.82 6.61 -10.66
CA MET A 163 -3.75 7.74 -11.62
C MET A 163 -3.59 7.28 -13.06
N SER A 164 -2.93 6.14 -13.27
CA SER A 164 -2.60 5.60 -14.60
C SER A 164 -3.81 5.19 -15.44
N ALA A 165 -5.02 5.19 -14.87
CA ALA A 165 -6.27 5.14 -15.64
C ALA A 165 -6.36 6.26 -16.70
N ILE A 166 -5.73 7.41 -16.43
CA ILE A 166 -5.49 8.47 -17.42
C ILE A 166 -3.98 8.71 -17.46
N PRO A 167 -3.23 8.08 -18.39
CA PRO A 167 -1.76 8.17 -18.42
C PRO A 167 -1.21 9.59 -18.48
N ALA A 168 -1.90 10.50 -19.19
CA ALA A 168 -1.52 11.90 -19.26
C ALA A 168 -1.60 12.63 -17.90
N ALA A 169 -2.49 12.20 -16.99
CA ALA A 169 -2.54 12.78 -15.65
C ALA A 169 -1.24 12.50 -14.89
N VAL A 170 -0.68 11.29 -15.01
CA VAL A 170 0.55 10.90 -14.30
C VAL A 170 1.69 11.88 -14.57
N THR A 171 1.88 12.35 -15.82
CA THR A 171 2.96 13.31 -16.12
C THR A 171 2.77 14.66 -15.44
N HIS A 172 1.54 15.04 -15.11
CA HIS A 172 1.21 16.33 -14.49
C HIS A 172 1.10 16.26 -12.96
N ILE A 173 0.62 15.16 -12.40
CA ILE A 173 0.31 15.05 -10.96
C ILE A 173 1.08 13.94 -10.23
N TRP A 174 2.15 13.38 -10.83
CA TRP A 174 2.98 12.34 -10.18
C TRP A 174 3.51 12.75 -8.80
N PHE A 175 3.75 14.05 -8.57
CA PHE A 175 4.27 14.56 -7.30
C PHE A 175 3.31 14.30 -6.12
N LEU A 176 2.03 14.06 -6.38
CA LEU A 176 1.07 13.66 -5.34
C LEU A 176 1.45 12.32 -4.70
N ALA A 177 2.23 11.46 -5.38
CA ALA A 177 2.76 10.24 -4.80
C ALA A 177 3.77 10.51 -3.66
N LEU A 178 4.37 11.69 -3.60
CA LEU A 178 5.26 12.07 -2.51
C LEU A 178 4.50 12.17 -1.18
N ILE A 179 3.19 12.45 -1.20
CA ILE A 179 2.35 12.54 -0.01
C ILE A 179 2.36 11.22 0.78
N PRO A 180 1.87 10.08 0.23
CA PRO A 180 1.92 8.81 0.94
C PRO A 180 3.36 8.34 1.18
N ILE A 181 4.33 8.66 0.32
CA ILE A 181 5.74 8.29 0.54
C ILE A 181 6.26 8.92 1.84
N VAL A 182 6.14 10.25 1.96
CA VAL A 182 6.62 11.01 3.12
C VAL A 182 5.83 10.65 4.37
N TYR A 183 4.50 10.54 4.26
CA TYR A 183 3.63 10.16 5.37
C TYR A 183 4.01 8.80 5.95
N ILE A 184 4.10 7.77 5.10
CA ILE A 184 4.38 6.39 5.53
C ILE A 184 5.79 6.27 6.08
N ALA A 185 6.76 6.96 5.47
CA ALA A 185 8.12 7.02 5.98
C ALA A 185 8.16 7.64 7.39
N ALA A 186 7.46 8.77 7.60
CA ALA A 186 7.41 9.44 8.90
C ALA A 186 6.79 8.56 9.99
N ILE A 187 5.60 7.99 9.75
CA ILE A 187 4.92 7.16 10.76
C ILE A 187 5.70 5.87 11.06
N THR A 188 6.37 5.29 10.05
CA THR A 188 7.15 4.06 10.21
C THR A 188 8.44 4.35 11.00
N LEU A 189 9.08 5.51 10.80
CA LEU A 189 10.22 5.95 11.61
C LEU A 189 9.81 6.15 13.09
N ILE A 190 8.66 6.78 13.35
CA ILE A 190 8.13 6.97 14.71
C ILE A 190 7.85 5.62 15.36
N SER A 191 7.07 4.77 14.70
CA SER A 191 6.68 3.45 15.23
C SER A 191 7.88 2.55 15.50
N ARG A 192 8.91 2.56 14.64
CA ARG A 192 10.13 1.80 14.89
C ARG A 192 10.91 2.33 16.08
N GLY A 193 10.96 3.66 16.24
CA GLY A 193 11.59 4.30 17.37
C GLY A 193 10.94 3.95 18.71
N GLU A 194 9.62 3.77 18.74
CA GLU A 194 8.90 3.34 19.95
C GLU A 194 9.22 1.91 20.37
N VAL A 195 9.40 1.00 19.40
CA VAL A 195 9.62 -0.43 19.67
C VAL A 195 11.09 -0.75 19.96
N HIS A 196 12.02 -0.18 19.18
CA HIS A 196 13.43 -0.56 19.21
C HIS A 196 14.34 0.44 19.94
N GLY A 197 13.78 1.54 20.48
CA GLY A 197 14.54 2.59 21.14
C GLY A 197 15.21 3.55 20.16
N GLY A 198 14.41 4.37 19.48
CA GLY A 198 14.86 5.33 18.48
C GLY A 198 15.67 6.48 19.05
N THR A 199 16.52 7.08 18.21
CA THR A 199 17.29 8.26 18.60
C THR A 199 16.44 9.54 18.50
N ARG A 200 16.80 10.56 19.30
CA ARG A 200 16.19 11.90 19.19
C ARG A 200 16.28 12.46 17.77
N ALA A 201 17.36 12.15 17.03
CA ALA A 201 17.55 12.58 15.65
C ALA A 201 16.50 11.98 14.71
N VAL A 202 16.16 10.70 14.86
CA VAL A 202 15.11 10.03 14.07
C VAL A 202 13.74 10.62 14.37
N GLY A 203 13.42 10.89 15.64
CA GLY A 203 12.17 11.55 16.02
C GLY A 203 12.02 12.95 15.43
N VAL A 204 13.08 13.78 15.50
CA VAL A 204 13.11 15.12 14.90
C VAL A 204 12.96 15.04 13.38
N ALA A 205 13.62 14.08 12.72
CA ALA A 205 13.49 13.90 11.28
C ALA A 205 12.08 13.48 10.87
N ALA A 206 11.43 12.58 11.61
CA ALA A 206 10.06 12.18 11.34
C ALA A 206 9.07 13.35 11.49
N LEU A 207 9.25 14.20 12.52
CA LEU A 207 8.47 15.44 12.67
C LEU A 207 8.74 16.42 11.52
N GLY A 208 9.99 16.55 11.08
CA GLY A 208 10.36 17.37 9.92
C GLY A 208 9.71 16.90 8.62
N LEU A 209 9.65 15.57 8.39
CA LEU A 209 8.93 14.96 7.27
C LEU A 209 7.43 15.28 7.34
N MET A 210 6.81 15.14 8.52
CA MET A 210 5.40 15.47 8.71
C MET A 210 5.12 16.98 8.47
N GLY A 211 6.00 17.85 8.96
CA GLY A 211 5.91 19.29 8.71
C GLY A 211 6.03 19.64 7.22
N THR A 212 6.95 18.97 6.51
CA THR A 212 7.12 19.13 5.06
C THR A 212 5.89 18.65 4.30
N LEU A 213 5.28 17.55 4.73
CA LEU A 213 4.04 17.04 4.16
C LEU A 213 2.90 18.05 4.32
N VAL A 214 2.68 18.56 5.54
CA VAL A 214 1.63 19.55 5.81
C VAL A 214 1.86 20.83 4.99
N ALA A 215 3.09 21.34 4.97
CA ALA A 215 3.45 22.50 4.16
C ALA A 215 3.20 22.25 2.66
N GLY A 216 3.57 21.08 2.15
CA GLY A 216 3.33 20.68 0.77
C GLY A 216 1.84 20.67 0.41
N ILE A 217 0.99 20.11 1.28
CA ILE A 217 -0.47 20.10 1.08
C ILE A 217 -1.03 21.52 1.09
N LEU A 218 -0.57 22.38 2.01
CA LEU A 218 -1.00 23.78 2.05
C LEU A 218 -0.58 24.56 0.80
N LEU A 219 0.64 24.34 0.30
CA LEU A 219 1.14 24.95 -0.93
C LEU A 219 0.39 24.47 -2.17
N LEU A 220 0.05 23.18 -2.25
CA LEU A 220 -0.84 22.66 -3.29
C LEU A 220 -2.21 23.33 -3.23
N GLY A 221 -2.69 23.65 -2.03
CA GLY A 221 -3.89 24.43 -1.83
C GLY A 221 -3.91 25.83 -2.48
N LEU A 222 -2.73 26.36 -2.84
CA LEU A 222 -2.56 27.66 -3.49
C LEU A 222 -2.43 27.55 -5.02
N THR A 223 -2.35 26.34 -5.57
CA THR A 223 -2.19 26.14 -7.02
C THR A 223 -3.53 25.95 -7.73
N ASP A 224 -3.62 26.41 -8.97
CA ASP A 224 -4.81 26.26 -9.80
C ASP A 224 -5.15 24.78 -10.00
N GLY A 225 -6.39 24.39 -9.68
CA GLY A 225 -6.89 23.01 -9.79
C GLY A 225 -6.97 22.24 -8.46
N PHE A 226 -6.37 22.74 -7.39
CA PHE A 226 -6.51 22.18 -6.04
C PHE A 226 -7.21 23.18 -5.13
N THR A 227 -8.24 22.75 -4.40
CA THR A 227 -8.99 23.63 -3.50
C THR A 227 -8.77 23.22 -2.05
N LEU A 228 -8.30 24.16 -1.23
CA LEU A 228 -8.14 23.97 0.23
C LEU A 228 -9.46 23.55 0.90
N THR A 229 -10.58 24.03 0.38
CA THR A 229 -11.91 23.68 0.88
C THR A 229 -12.23 22.19 0.68
N ALA A 230 -11.80 21.58 -0.41
CA ALA A 230 -11.94 20.14 -0.62
C ALA A 230 -11.02 19.31 0.29
N ALA A 231 -9.84 19.84 0.64
CA ALA A 231 -8.90 19.18 1.55
C ALA A 231 -9.24 19.40 3.04
N ALA A 232 -9.95 20.46 3.39
CA ALA A 232 -10.21 20.89 4.77
C ALA A 232 -10.87 19.81 5.65
N PRO A 233 -11.90 19.04 5.21
CA PRO A 233 -12.49 17.99 6.04
C PRO A 233 -11.47 16.91 6.43
N PHE A 234 -10.56 16.56 5.51
CA PHE A 234 -9.53 15.55 5.74
C PHE A 234 -8.43 16.08 6.66
N LEU A 235 -8.03 17.35 6.49
CA LEU A 235 -7.06 18.01 7.37
C LEU A 235 -7.60 18.16 8.80
N LEU A 236 -8.88 18.50 8.95
CA LEU A 236 -9.53 18.59 10.26
C LEU A 236 -9.66 17.22 10.93
N LEU A 237 -10.02 16.19 10.17
CA LEU A 237 -10.06 14.82 10.66
C LEU A 237 -8.66 14.34 11.09
N PHE A 238 -7.64 14.63 10.28
CA PHE A 238 -6.26 14.30 10.61
C PHE A 238 -5.80 15.01 11.89
N ALA A 239 -6.08 16.32 12.01
CA ALA A 239 -5.77 17.09 13.20
C ALA A 239 -6.47 16.52 14.45
N TRP A 240 -7.74 16.13 14.33
CA TRP A 240 -8.49 15.48 15.41
C TRP A 240 -7.89 14.14 15.84
N TYR A 241 -7.36 13.35 14.91
CA TYR A 241 -6.74 12.06 15.24
C TYR A 241 -5.35 12.17 15.85
N VAL A 242 -4.64 13.28 15.60
CA VAL A 242 -3.26 13.51 16.06
C VAL A 242 -3.22 14.22 17.42
N VAL A 243 -4.29 14.92 17.81
CA VAL A 243 -4.48 15.58 19.12
C VAL A 243 -5.11 14.62 20.11
#